data_AF-A0A2N2AWR9-F1
#
_entry.id   AF-A0A2N2AWR9-F1
#
_cell.length_a   1.000
_cell.length_b   1.000
_cell.length_c   1.000
_cell.angle_alpha   90.00
_cell.angle_beta   90.00
_cell.angle_gamma   90.00
#
_symmetry.space_group_name_H-M   'P 1'
#
loop_
_entity.id
_entity.type
_entity.pdbx_description
1 polymer ?
#
loop_
_entity_poly.entity_id
_entity_poly.type
_entity_poly.pdbx_seq_one_letter_code
_entity_poly.pdbx_strand_id
1 'polypeptide(L)'
;MNSLQKEYDRFGPWLLEVHCQEDVPPLFREYYMYDASKVKMVLKIPVKIERRNANPGDVLYNSLVSFGHNEVVVYELKEKRVSEKRITYADIYSIQNCHNLLKGELIFFAKSGKEIIQYNTVSHRIIDQVVDFLRIEYLKDSEDFFQPHRAYVAKITNHLFQNLLNEMEQREQINILGFQPILYLELMKKKWYEYIWDIYNKYMLQNTMFLENGKELIVISKQHPLKRRLDTDYSYIHTYIPFKNIQDVHCVANEKFMGIIQLKFKMEGEILSFFVNQKLKIDELLPL
;
A
#
# COMPACT_ATOMS: atom_id res chain seq x y z
N MET A 1 16.28 3.72 36.80
CA MET A 1 16.37 2.90 35.57
C MET A 1 16.68 3.84 34.41
N ASN A 2 17.84 3.67 33.76
CA ASN A 2 18.34 4.53 32.67
C ASN A 2 17.35 4.54 31.49
N SER A 3 17.13 5.69 30.84
CA SER A 3 16.22 5.82 29.70
C SER A 3 16.56 4.86 28.55
N LEU A 4 17.85 4.60 28.32
CA LEU A 4 18.33 3.67 27.29
C LEU A 4 17.92 2.22 27.59
N GLN A 5 17.93 1.83 28.87
CA GLN A 5 17.47 0.50 29.29
C GLN A 5 15.95 0.36 29.07
N LYS A 6 15.18 1.38 29.46
CA LYS A 6 13.71 1.40 29.25
C LYS A 6 13.33 1.33 27.77
N GLU A 7 14.12 1.94 26.90
CA GLU A 7 13.91 1.88 25.45
C GLU A 7 14.21 0.48 24.91
N TYR A 8 15.36 -0.09 25.31
CA TYR A 8 15.76 -1.45 24.96
C TYR A 8 14.76 -2.51 25.42
N ASP A 9 14.27 -2.42 26.65
CA ASP A 9 13.35 -3.40 27.22
C ASP A 9 12.02 -3.48 26.43
N ARG A 10 11.61 -2.33 25.87
CA ARG A 10 10.41 -2.16 25.05
C ARG A 10 10.64 -2.42 23.55
N PHE A 11 11.89 -2.64 23.14
CA PHE A 11 12.23 -2.83 21.74
C PHE A 11 11.80 -4.20 21.19
N GLY A 12 11.27 -4.16 19.97
CA GLY A 12 10.88 -5.32 19.19
C GLY A 12 10.73 -4.95 17.71
N PRO A 13 10.54 -5.93 16.82
CA PRO A 13 10.41 -5.71 15.38
C PRO A 13 9.05 -5.10 14.96
N TRP A 14 8.19 -4.70 15.90
CA TRP A 14 6.86 -4.15 15.65
C TRP A 14 6.85 -2.62 15.77
N LEU A 15 5.88 -1.99 15.12
CA LEU A 15 5.63 -0.56 15.27
C LEU A 15 5.10 -0.28 16.67
N LEU A 16 5.51 0.86 17.22
CA LEU A 16 5.04 1.33 18.52
C LEU A 16 4.54 2.76 18.38
N GLU A 17 3.39 3.01 18.99
CA GLU A 17 2.85 4.35 19.13
C GLU A 17 3.56 5.10 20.25
N VAL A 18 3.71 6.41 20.08
CA VAL A 18 4.21 7.35 21.08
C VAL A 18 3.00 8.08 21.68
N HIS A 19 2.78 7.89 22.98
CA HIS A 19 1.64 8.51 23.68
C HIS A 19 2.04 9.69 24.58
N CYS A 20 3.33 9.89 24.82
CA CYS A 20 3.87 11.01 25.58
C CYS A 20 5.33 11.30 25.21
N GLN A 21 5.90 12.40 25.72
CA GLN A 21 7.27 12.79 25.41
C GLN A 21 8.31 11.75 25.84
N GLU A 22 8.04 11.00 26.90
CA GLU A 22 8.93 9.95 27.41
C GLU A 22 9.03 8.74 26.47
N ASP A 23 8.02 8.53 25.62
CA ASP A 23 7.97 7.45 24.63
C ASP A 23 8.74 7.76 23.35
N VAL A 24 8.99 9.05 23.08
CA VAL A 24 9.84 9.52 21.98
C VAL A 24 11.24 8.96 22.18
N PRO A 25 11.83 8.26 21.18
CA PRO A 25 13.17 7.73 21.29
C PRO A 25 14.17 8.88 21.57
N PRO A 26 15.15 8.71 22.48
CA PRO A 26 16.05 9.78 22.91
C PRO A 26 16.68 10.57 21.76
N LEU A 27 17.04 9.89 20.67
CA LEU A 27 17.63 10.48 19.48
C LEU A 27 16.76 11.53 18.78
N PHE A 28 15.43 11.42 18.89
CA PHE A 28 14.48 12.32 18.24
C PHE A 28 13.95 13.42 19.18
N ARG A 29 14.25 13.37 20.48
CA ARG A 29 13.65 14.29 21.48
C ARG A 29 14.01 15.75 21.27
N GLU A 30 15.17 16.04 20.69
CA GLU A 30 15.58 17.41 20.35
C GLU A 30 14.86 17.96 19.11
N TYR A 31 14.34 17.07 18.27
CA TYR A 31 13.72 17.41 16.98
C TYR A 31 12.19 17.33 17.03
N TYR A 32 11.63 16.60 18.01
CA TYR A 32 10.22 16.35 18.13
C TYR A 32 9.73 16.55 19.57
N MET A 33 8.72 17.43 19.71
CA MET A 33 7.97 17.61 20.95
C MET A 33 6.56 17.07 20.77
N TYR A 34 6.21 16.09 21.59
CA TYR A 34 4.90 15.48 21.61
C TYR A 34 3.85 16.48 22.13
N ASP A 35 2.80 16.68 21.34
CA ASP A 35 1.66 17.53 21.67
C ASP A 35 0.38 16.84 21.21
N ALA A 36 -0.34 16.24 22.15
CA ALA A 36 -1.58 15.50 21.89
C ALA A 36 -2.68 16.37 21.22
N SER A 37 -2.59 17.70 21.29
CA SER A 37 -3.53 18.59 20.61
C SER A 37 -3.24 18.74 19.11
N LYS A 38 -2.02 18.42 18.67
CA LYS A 38 -1.56 18.62 17.29
C LYS A 38 -1.46 17.34 16.48
N VAL A 39 -1.35 16.20 17.15
CA VAL A 39 -1.13 14.89 16.49
C VAL A 39 -2.28 13.95 16.74
N LYS A 40 -2.59 13.13 15.73
CA LYS A 40 -3.54 12.02 15.83
C LYS A 40 -2.85 10.72 16.21
N MET A 41 -1.67 10.48 15.63
CA MET A 41 -0.88 9.30 15.89
C MET A 41 0.60 9.60 15.64
N VAL A 42 1.48 8.99 16.40
CA VAL A 42 2.93 9.12 16.21
C VAL A 42 3.54 7.73 16.33
N LEU A 43 4.26 7.30 15.30
CA LEU A 43 4.85 5.96 15.22
C LEU A 43 6.36 6.05 15.23
N LYS A 44 7.01 5.24 16.06
CA LYS A 44 8.45 4.98 15.95
C LYS A 44 8.69 3.71 15.15
N ILE A 45 9.57 3.82 14.14
CA ILE A 45 9.85 2.77 13.18
C ILE A 45 11.14 2.06 13.60
N PRO A 46 11.08 0.76 13.96
CA PRO A 46 12.24 0.04 14.46
C PRO A 46 13.26 -0.23 13.33
N VAL A 47 14.55 -0.25 13.68
CA VAL A 47 15.58 -0.76 12.75
C VAL A 47 15.44 -2.27 12.56
N LYS A 48 15.89 -2.76 11.41
CA LYS A 48 15.90 -4.19 11.10
C LYS A 48 17.10 -4.90 11.76
N ILE A 49 17.02 -5.08 13.07
CA ILE A 49 17.98 -5.89 13.85
C ILE A 49 17.23 -6.91 14.70
N GLU A 50 17.83 -8.08 14.92
CA GLU A 50 17.29 -9.05 15.86
C GLU A 50 17.53 -8.56 17.29
N ARG A 51 16.54 -8.68 18.17
CA ARG A 51 16.65 -8.24 19.58
C ARG A 51 17.87 -8.82 20.31
N ARG A 52 18.23 -10.08 20.02
CA ARG A 52 19.41 -10.75 20.61
C ARG A 52 20.75 -10.11 20.22
N ASN A 53 20.77 -9.31 19.15
CA ASN A 53 21.95 -8.60 18.66
C ASN A 53 21.92 -7.11 19.03
N ALA A 54 20.86 -6.65 19.69
CA ALA A 54 20.70 -5.27 20.15
C ALA A 54 21.16 -5.14 21.61
N ASN A 55 21.73 -3.99 21.95
CA ASN A 55 22.16 -3.63 23.30
C ASN A 55 21.54 -2.29 23.73
N PRO A 56 21.40 -2.03 25.04
CA PRO A 56 21.07 -0.70 25.53
C PRO A 56 22.05 0.36 25.01
N GLY A 57 21.54 1.40 24.37
CA GLY A 57 22.33 2.48 23.76
C GLY A 57 22.54 2.37 22.25
N ASP A 58 22.21 1.23 21.64
CA ASP A 58 22.17 1.11 20.19
C ASP A 58 21.07 1.98 19.57
N VAL A 59 21.17 2.28 18.27
CA VAL A 59 20.09 2.91 17.52
C VAL A 59 19.00 1.87 17.26
N LEU A 60 17.92 1.93 18.03
CA LEU A 60 16.81 0.97 17.95
C LEU A 60 15.68 1.41 17.00
N TYR A 61 15.61 2.71 16.69
CA TYR A 61 14.63 3.28 15.77
C TYR A 61 15.34 4.23 14.80
N ASN A 62 15.10 4.08 13.50
CA ASN A 62 15.70 4.95 12.49
C ASN A 62 14.78 6.11 12.08
N SER A 63 13.48 6.00 12.38
CA SER A 63 12.51 7.00 11.97
C SER A 63 11.41 7.20 13.02
N LEU A 64 10.86 8.40 13.05
CA LEU A 64 9.64 8.77 13.77
C LEU A 64 8.68 9.41 12.76
N VAL A 65 7.46 8.91 12.67
CA VAL A 65 6.43 9.45 11.76
C VAL A 65 5.29 9.99 12.58
N SER A 66 5.04 11.29 12.46
CA SER A 66 3.94 12.00 13.10
C SER A 66 2.82 12.23 12.09
N PHE A 67 1.63 11.75 12.42
CA PHE A 67 0.40 11.98 11.68
C PHE A 67 -0.36 13.10 12.39
N GLY A 68 -0.22 14.33 11.87
CA GLY A 68 -0.83 15.55 12.40
C GLY A 68 -2.30 15.71 12.02
N HIS A 69 -2.84 16.92 12.16
CA HIS A 69 -4.19 17.23 11.66
C HIS A 69 -4.21 17.64 10.18
N ASN A 70 -3.09 18.11 9.63
CA ASN A 70 -3.02 18.65 8.26
C ASN A 70 -1.88 18.03 7.43
N GLU A 71 -0.95 17.33 8.08
CA GLU A 71 0.27 16.84 7.45
C GLU A 71 0.81 15.58 8.14
N VAL A 72 1.59 14.83 7.38
CA VAL A 72 2.52 13.81 7.87
C VAL A 72 3.91 14.42 7.98
N VAL A 73 4.56 14.24 9.12
CA VAL A 73 5.95 14.64 9.34
C VAL A 73 6.80 13.42 9.59
N VAL A 74 7.82 13.21 8.75
CA VAL A 74 8.76 12.11 8.85
C VAL A 74 10.10 12.64 9.35
N TYR A 75 10.53 12.14 10.50
CA TYR A 75 11.87 12.33 11.03
C TYR A 75 12.68 11.09 10.74
N GLU A 76 13.80 11.22 10.03
CA GLU A 76 14.64 10.10 9.62
C GLU A 76 16.11 10.35 10.01
N LEU A 77 16.75 9.36 10.63
CA LEU A 77 18.16 9.41 10.95
C LEU A 77 19.01 9.09 9.71
N LYS A 78 19.77 10.08 9.22
CA LYS A 78 20.76 9.94 8.14
C LYS A 78 22.13 10.39 8.61
N GLU A 79 23.13 9.52 8.47
CA GLU A 79 24.54 9.86 8.76
C GLU A 79 24.74 10.56 10.11
N LYS A 80 24.01 10.12 11.15
CA LYS A 80 23.99 10.68 12.53
C LYS A 80 23.28 12.01 12.71
N ARG A 81 22.53 12.51 11.71
CA ARG A 81 21.66 13.67 11.83
C ARG A 81 20.21 13.28 11.57
N VAL A 82 19.29 13.90 12.29
CA VAL A 82 17.87 13.74 12.02
C VAL A 82 17.48 14.74 10.94
N SER A 83 16.95 14.22 9.83
CA SER A 83 16.31 15.00 8.77
C SER A 83 14.80 15.00 8.98
N GLU A 84 14.14 16.07 8.57
CA GLU A 84 12.69 16.24 8.65
C GLU A 84 12.10 16.41 7.24
N LYS A 85 10.99 15.74 6.97
CA LYS A 85 10.20 15.90 5.74
C LYS A 85 8.73 16.06 6.10
N ARG A 86 8.07 17.04 5.49
CA ARG A 86 6.63 17.32 5.67
C ARG A 86 5.87 17.01 4.39
N ILE A 87 4.71 16.39 4.54
CA ILE A 87 3.81 16.00 3.44
C ILE A 87 2.40 16.40 3.84
N THR A 88 1.80 17.37 3.15
CA THR A 88 0.40 17.74 3.39
C THR A 88 -0.53 16.66 2.82
N TYR A 89 -1.72 16.50 3.39
CA TYR A 89 -2.67 15.50 2.85
C TYR A 89 -3.15 15.81 1.44
N ALA A 90 -3.22 17.10 1.09
CA ALA A 90 -3.56 17.55 -0.26
C ALA A 90 -2.50 17.15 -1.31
N ASP A 91 -1.24 16.97 -0.88
CA ASP A 91 -0.15 16.54 -1.76
C ASP A 91 -0.13 15.03 -1.99
N ILE A 92 -0.97 14.24 -1.32
CA ILE A 92 -1.00 12.77 -1.45
C ILE A 92 -1.90 12.37 -2.63
N TYR A 93 -1.30 11.72 -3.63
CA TYR A 93 -1.98 11.24 -4.82
C TYR A 93 -2.62 9.87 -4.64
N SER A 94 -1.93 8.97 -3.94
CA SER A 94 -2.40 7.62 -3.66
C SER A 94 -1.64 6.98 -2.50
N ILE A 95 -2.23 5.92 -1.95
CA ILE A 95 -1.64 5.11 -0.88
C ILE A 95 -1.58 3.65 -1.33
N GLN A 96 -0.49 2.96 -1.00
CA GLN A 96 -0.40 1.50 -1.11
C GLN A 96 -0.04 0.88 0.23
N ASN A 97 -0.84 -0.09 0.67
CA ASN A 97 -0.51 -0.94 1.81
C ASN A 97 -0.21 -2.36 1.31
N CYS A 98 1.08 -2.68 1.25
CA CYS A 98 1.62 -3.94 0.77
C CYS A 98 1.84 -4.91 1.93
N HIS A 99 1.36 -6.14 1.79
CA HIS A 99 1.55 -7.21 2.75
C HIS A 99 2.23 -8.38 2.07
N ASN A 100 3.27 -8.95 2.68
CA ASN A 100 3.92 -10.18 2.23
C ASN A 100 4.49 -10.94 3.43
N LEU A 101 3.72 -11.93 3.91
CA LEU A 101 4.03 -12.68 5.13
C LEU A 101 4.27 -11.72 6.30
N LEU A 102 5.48 -11.69 6.86
CA LEU A 102 5.87 -10.82 7.98
C LEU A 102 6.40 -9.45 7.54
N LYS A 103 6.43 -9.16 6.24
CA LYS A 103 6.93 -7.89 5.70
C LYS A 103 5.76 -7.06 5.20
N GLY A 104 5.62 -5.86 5.75
CA GLY A 104 4.65 -4.87 5.34
C GLY A 104 5.34 -3.60 4.85
N GLU A 105 4.74 -2.93 3.87
CA GLU A 105 5.17 -1.61 3.41
C GLU A 105 3.94 -0.74 3.23
N LEU A 106 3.90 0.39 3.93
CA LEU A 106 2.93 1.45 3.69
C LEU A 106 3.63 2.52 2.85
N ILE A 107 3.05 2.86 1.71
CA ILE A 107 3.63 3.74 0.71
C ILE A 107 2.68 4.89 0.48
N PHE A 108 3.20 6.11 0.51
CA PHE A 108 2.50 7.31 0.08
C PHE A 108 3.15 7.83 -1.20
N PHE A 109 2.35 8.01 -2.25
CA PHE A 109 2.78 8.72 -3.45
C PHE A 109 2.32 10.16 -3.29
N ALA A 110 3.26 11.07 -3.09
CA ALA A 110 2.97 12.49 -2.90
C ALA A 110 3.71 13.36 -3.92
N LYS A 111 3.36 14.64 -3.96
CA LYS A 111 4.04 15.65 -4.79
C LYS A 111 5.55 15.72 -4.55
N SER A 112 5.99 15.53 -3.30
CA SER A 112 7.40 15.50 -2.92
C SER A 112 8.11 14.18 -3.26
N GLY A 113 7.40 13.23 -3.87
CA GLY A 113 7.87 11.90 -4.22
C GLY A 113 7.24 10.81 -3.35
N LYS A 114 7.85 9.62 -3.42
CA LYS A 114 7.42 8.43 -2.68
C LYS A 114 7.97 8.43 -1.26
N GLU A 115 7.12 8.10 -0.30
CA GLU A 115 7.51 7.87 1.10
C GLU A 115 7.14 6.44 1.50
N ILE A 116 8.02 5.74 2.22
CA ILE A 116 7.86 4.30 2.51
C ILE A 116 8.08 4.04 4.00
N ILE A 117 7.05 3.55 4.67
CA ILE A 117 7.12 3.03 6.03
C ILE A 117 7.17 1.51 5.96
N GLN A 118 8.35 0.94 6.22
CA GLN A 118 8.51 -0.50 6.37
C GLN A 118 8.07 -0.94 7.76
N TYR A 119 7.35 -2.04 7.84
CA TYR A 119 6.86 -2.57 9.10
C TYR A 119 6.75 -4.09 9.08
N ASN A 120 6.65 -4.69 10.27
CA ASN A 120 6.28 -6.10 10.40
C ASN A 120 4.76 -6.23 10.41
N THR A 121 4.18 -7.13 9.61
CA THR A 121 2.70 -7.27 9.48
C THR A 121 1.99 -7.67 10.77
N VAL A 122 2.71 -8.10 11.81
CA VAL A 122 2.14 -8.18 13.18
C VAL A 122 1.58 -6.81 13.63
N SER A 123 2.09 -5.71 13.08
CA SER A 123 1.62 -4.34 13.31
C SER A 123 0.54 -3.88 12.31
N HIS A 124 -0.06 -4.78 11.52
CA HIS A 124 -1.06 -4.40 10.50
C HIS A 124 -2.22 -3.59 11.10
N ARG A 125 -2.68 -3.90 12.31
CA ARG A 125 -3.78 -3.15 12.95
C ARG A 125 -3.47 -1.66 13.14
N ILE A 126 -2.22 -1.33 13.49
CA ILE A 126 -1.78 0.07 13.63
C ILE A 126 -1.73 0.71 12.24
N ILE A 127 -1.20 -0.01 11.24
CA ILE A 127 -1.12 0.51 9.86
C ILE A 127 -2.52 0.68 9.24
N ASP A 128 -3.47 -0.20 9.51
CA ASP A 128 -4.85 -0.06 9.05
C ASP A 128 -5.47 1.23 9.61
N GLN A 129 -5.24 1.53 10.90
CA GLN A 129 -5.68 2.79 11.50
C GLN A 129 -5.01 4.01 10.85
N VAL A 130 -3.72 3.92 10.53
CA VAL A 130 -3.01 4.97 9.78
C VAL A 130 -3.64 5.14 8.39
N VAL A 131 -3.91 4.06 7.68
CA VAL A 131 -4.53 4.09 6.35
C VAL A 131 -5.91 4.73 6.43
N ASP A 132 -6.77 4.29 7.34
CA ASP A 132 -8.11 4.84 7.53
C ASP A 132 -8.05 6.34 7.84
N PHE A 133 -7.15 6.74 8.73
CA PHE A 133 -6.92 8.14 9.07
C PHE A 133 -6.47 8.97 7.86
N LEU A 134 -5.46 8.50 7.12
CA LEU A 134 -4.97 9.20 5.95
C LEU A 134 -6.04 9.35 4.88
N ARG A 135 -6.83 8.30 4.64
CA ARG A 135 -7.96 8.29 3.71
C ARG A 135 -8.98 9.34 4.08
N ILE A 136 -9.38 9.42 5.35
CA ILE A 136 -10.30 10.45 5.84
C ILE A 136 -9.75 11.85 5.52
N GLU A 137 -8.46 12.08 5.77
CA GLU A 137 -7.84 13.38 5.62
C GLU A 137 -7.65 13.83 4.15
N TYR A 138 -7.09 12.99 3.28
CA TYR A 138 -6.87 13.38 1.87
C TYR A 138 -8.18 13.43 1.05
N LEU A 139 -9.24 12.76 1.52
CA LEU A 139 -10.57 12.77 0.89
C LEU A 139 -11.47 13.91 1.37
N LYS A 140 -11.05 14.77 2.30
CA LYS A 140 -11.89 15.88 2.82
C LYS A 140 -12.46 16.76 1.70
N ASP A 141 -11.63 17.08 0.71
CA ASP A 141 -12.00 17.90 -0.44
C ASP A 141 -12.43 17.07 -1.66
N SER A 142 -12.70 15.77 -1.50
CA SER A 142 -13.21 14.92 -2.56
C SER A 142 -14.73 14.97 -2.60
N GLU A 143 -15.28 15.30 -3.76
CA GLU A 143 -16.72 15.19 -4.03
C GLU A 143 -17.15 13.72 -4.08
N ASP A 144 -18.38 13.45 -3.66
CA ASP A 144 -18.99 12.13 -3.80
C ASP A 144 -19.28 11.86 -5.27
N PHE A 145 -18.54 10.92 -5.85
CA PHE A 145 -18.79 10.35 -7.15
C PHE A 145 -19.61 9.07 -7.00
N PHE A 146 -20.93 9.18 -6.91
CA PHE A 146 -21.81 8.01 -6.97
C PHE A 146 -22.46 7.94 -8.35
N GLN A 147 -21.94 7.06 -9.22
CA GLN A 147 -22.69 6.64 -10.39
C GLN A 147 -23.18 5.21 -10.20
N PRO A 148 -24.48 4.92 -10.37
CA PRO A 148 -25.02 3.57 -10.30
C PRO A 148 -24.57 2.78 -11.52
N HIS A 149 -23.31 2.34 -11.54
CA HIS A 149 -22.84 1.40 -12.54
C HIS A 149 -23.44 0.04 -12.22
N ARG A 150 -23.91 -0.67 -13.24
CA ARG A 150 -24.31 -2.08 -13.10
C ARG A 150 -23.08 -2.84 -12.62
N ALA A 151 -23.11 -3.26 -11.36
CA ALA A 151 -22.10 -4.13 -10.78
C ALA A 151 -21.92 -5.36 -11.68
N TYR A 152 -20.82 -5.40 -12.43
CA TYR A 152 -20.42 -6.64 -13.09
C TYR A 152 -19.78 -7.53 -12.02
N VAL A 153 -20.62 -8.30 -11.34
CA VAL A 153 -20.16 -9.23 -10.31
C VAL A 153 -19.67 -10.50 -10.99
N ALA A 154 -18.44 -10.46 -11.50
CA ALA A 154 -17.71 -11.70 -11.71
C ALA A 154 -17.59 -12.42 -10.35
N LYS A 155 -17.98 -13.70 -10.30
CA LYS A 155 -17.87 -14.50 -9.07
C LYS A 155 -16.43 -14.48 -8.59
N ILE A 156 -16.19 -13.91 -7.41
CA ILE A 156 -14.87 -13.94 -6.77
C ILE A 156 -14.61 -15.39 -6.38
N THR A 157 -13.67 -16.05 -7.04
CA THR A 157 -13.38 -17.48 -6.81
C THR A 157 -12.28 -17.71 -5.79
N ASN A 158 -11.55 -16.66 -5.40
CA ASN A 158 -10.40 -16.76 -4.52
C ASN A 158 -10.76 -16.39 -3.07
N HIS A 159 -10.53 -17.30 -2.12
CA HIS A 159 -10.88 -17.09 -0.70
C HIS A 159 -10.16 -15.91 -0.04
N LEU A 160 -8.90 -15.65 -0.39
CA LEU A 160 -8.18 -14.48 0.17
C LEU A 160 -8.90 -13.19 -0.25
N PHE A 161 -9.23 -13.05 -1.53
CA PHE A 161 -9.91 -11.85 -2.04
C PHE A 161 -11.33 -11.72 -1.50
N GLN A 162 -12.05 -12.84 -1.30
CA GLN A 162 -13.35 -12.82 -0.62
C GLN A 162 -13.22 -12.31 0.82
N ASN A 163 -12.23 -12.79 1.57
CA ASN A 163 -12.03 -12.36 2.95
C ASN A 163 -11.67 -10.87 3.01
N LEU A 164 -10.76 -10.41 2.15
CA LEU A 164 -10.39 -8.99 2.07
C LEU A 164 -11.59 -8.11 1.71
N LEU A 165 -12.43 -8.53 0.77
CA LEU A 165 -13.67 -7.81 0.46
C LEU A 165 -14.60 -7.75 1.67
N ASN A 166 -14.86 -8.89 2.32
CA ASN A 166 -15.73 -8.96 3.49
C ASN A 166 -15.23 -8.06 4.64
N GLU A 167 -13.91 -8.01 4.87
CA GLU A 167 -13.30 -7.13 5.87
C GLU A 167 -13.48 -5.65 5.55
N MET A 168 -13.46 -5.28 4.27
CA MET A 168 -13.67 -3.91 3.83
C MET A 168 -15.16 -3.50 3.85
N GLU A 169 -16.06 -4.38 3.40
CA GLU A 169 -17.53 -4.16 3.42
C GLU A 169 -18.07 -3.98 4.86
N GLN A 170 -17.35 -4.45 5.87
CA GLN A 170 -17.67 -4.20 7.28
C GLN A 170 -17.34 -2.78 7.74
N ARG A 171 -16.44 -2.07 7.04
CA ARG A 171 -15.91 -0.75 7.44
C ARG A 171 -16.52 0.38 6.63
N GLU A 172 -16.80 0.14 5.35
CA GLU A 172 -17.29 1.16 4.43
C GLU A 172 -18.19 0.57 3.35
N GLN A 173 -19.00 1.42 2.71
CA GLN A 173 -19.81 1.02 1.56
C GLN A 173 -18.93 0.89 0.33
N ILE A 174 -18.97 -0.28 -0.32
CA ILE A 174 -18.12 -0.59 -1.48
C ILE A 174 -18.96 -1.17 -2.62
N ASN A 175 -18.63 -0.75 -3.83
CA ASN A 175 -19.12 -1.34 -5.06
C ASN A 175 -17.98 -2.06 -5.79
N ILE A 176 -18.25 -3.26 -6.34
CA ILE A 176 -17.29 -4.00 -7.15
C ILE A 176 -17.40 -3.50 -8.59
N LEU A 177 -16.31 -2.91 -9.10
CA LEU A 177 -16.19 -2.50 -10.50
C LEU A 177 -15.79 -3.68 -11.39
N GLY A 178 -14.89 -4.53 -10.91
CA GLY A 178 -14.46 -5.69 -11.68
C GLY A 178 -13.52 -6.62 -10.93
N PHE A 179 -13.52 -7.88 -11.33
CA PHE A 179 -12.63 -8.90 -10.79
C PHE A 179 -11.92 -9.65 -11.92
N GLN A 180 -10.60 -9.58 -11.92
CA GLN A 180 -9.72 -10.41 -12.73
C GLN A 180 -9.40 -11.68 -11.94
N PRO A 181 -9.91 -12.87 -12.33
CA PRO A 181 -9.47 -14.13 -11.74
C PRO A 181 -8.09 -14.56 -12.26
N ILE A 182 -7.49 -15.59 -11.68
CA ILE A 182 -6.27 -16.21 -12.23
C ILE A 182 -6.51 -16.64 -13.69
N LEU A 183 -5.61 -16.24 -14.57
CA LEU A 183 -5.63 -16.60 -15.99
C LEU A 183 -4.29 -17.18 -16.42
N TYR A 184 -4.30 -18.37 -17.02
CA TYR A 184 -3.11 -18.95 -17.64
C TYR A 184 -2.83 -18.25 -18.96
N LEU A 185 -1.56 -17.87 -19.17
CA LEU A 185 -1.16 -17.00 -20.26
C LEU A 185 -0.51 -17.77 -21.39
N GLU A 186 -0.73 -17.28 -22.60
CA GLU A 186 -0.10 -17.75 -23.82
C GLU A 186 0.82 -16.67 -24.40
N LEU A 187 2.03 -17.08 -24.79
CA LEU A 187 3.02 -16.21 -25.42
C LEU A 187 2.62 -15.88 -26.87
N MET A 188 2.84 -14.64 -27.31
CA MET A 188 2.52 -14.19 -28.68
C MET A 188 3.35 -14.89 -29.77
N LYS A 189 4.59 -15.29 -29.47
CA LYS A 189 5.50 -15.97 -30.39
C LYS A 189 6.09 -17.17 -29.68
N LYS A 190 5.94 -18.36 -30.28
CA LYS A 190 6.51 -19.60 -29.75
C LYS A 190 7.51 -20.15 -30.75
N LYS A 191 8.76 -20.32 -30.33
CA LYS A 191 9.69 -21.18 -31.06
C LYS A 191 9.40 -22.64 -30.67
N TRP A 192 9.64 -23.58 -31.58
CA TRP A 192 9.27 -24.98 -31.39
C TRP A 192 9.92 -25.62 -30.14
N TYR A 193 11.13 -25.17 -29.77
CA TYR A 193 11.82 -25.62 -28.56
C TYR A 193 11.25 -25.02 -27.26
N GLU A 194 10.51 -23.91 -27.34
CA GLU A 194 9.86 -23.29 -26.19
C GLU A 194 8.58 -24.03 -25.80
N TYR A 195 7.98 -24.85 -26.68
CA TYR A 195 6.80 -25.67 -26.37
C TYR A 195 7.04 -26.68 -25.25
N ILE A 196 8.22 -27.30 -25.21
CA ILE A 196 8.59 -28.30 -24.18
C ILE A 196 8.92 -27.58 -22.86
N TRP A 197 9.55 -26.39 -22.94
CA TRP A 197 9.85 -25.54 -21.79
C TRP A 197 8.60 -24.88 -21.17
N ASP A 198 7.54 -24.67 -21.96
CA ASP A 198 6.27 -24.03 -21.57
C ASP A 198 5.50 -24.87 -20.53
N ILE A 199 5.62 -26.20 -20.55
CA ILE A 199 4.93 -27.08 -19.58
C ILE A 199 5.34 -26.75 -18.14
N TYR A 200 6.62 -26.40 -17.93
CA TYR A 200 7.18 -26.08 -16.62
C TYR A 200 7.14 -24.58 -16.30
N ASN A 201 7.10 -23.71 -17.32
CA ASN A 201 7.20 -22.26 -17.16
C ASN A 201 5.91 -21.48 -17.50
N LYS A 202 4.74 -22.13 -17.48
CA LYS A 202 3.47 -21.43 -17.73
C LYS A 202 3.32 -20.21 -16.83
N TYR A 203 3.22 -19.04 -17.46
CA TYR A 203 2.92 -17.80 -16.77
C TYR A 203 1.42 -17.74 -16.46
N MET A 204 1.11 -17.10 -15.34
CA MET A 204 -0.26 -16.76 -14.97
C MET A 204 -0.35 -15.29 -14.63
N LEU A 205 -1.45 -14.68 -15.07
CA LEU A 205 -1.95 -13.44 -14.53
C LEU A 205 -2.68 -13.76 -13.23
N GLN A 206 -2.32 -13.07 -12.17
CA GLN A 206 -2.89 -13.27 -10.85
C GLN A 206 -4.20 -12.50 -10.66
N ASN A 207 -4.84 -12.70 -9.50
CA ASN A 207 -6.08 -12.01 -9.18
C ASN A 207 -5.84 -10.50 -8.97
N THR A 208 -6.77 -9.70 -9.48
CA THR A 208 -6.87 -8.26 -9.22
C THR A 208 -8.34 -7.90 -9.06
N MET A 209 -8.68 -7.11 -8.06
CA MET A 209 -10.05 -6.67 -7.79
C MET A 209 -10.09 -5.15 -7.75
N PHE A 210 -11.06 -4.59 -8.45
CA PHE A 210 -11.28 -3.16 -8.55
C PHE A 210 -12.61 -2.85 -7.88
N LEU A 211 -12.57 -1.91 -6.95
CA LEU A 211 -13.62 -1.54 -6.03
C LEU A 211 -13.73 -0.01 -6.02
N GLU A 212 -14.87 0.53 -5.62
CA GLU A 212 -15.02 1.96 -5.35
C GLU A 212 -15.99 2.22 -4.19
N ASN A 213 -15.80 3.36 -3.52
CA ASN A 213 -16.58 3.77 -2.34
C ASN A 213 -17.25 5.14 -2.53
N GLY A 214 -17.39 5.59 -3.78
CA GLY A 214 -17.89 6.91 -4.14
C GLY A 214 -16.81 7.99 -4.21
N LYS A 215 -15.69 7.89 -3.50
CA LYS A 215 -14.67 8.96 -3.48
C LYS A 215 -13.32 8.57 -4.08
N GLU A 216 -13.04 7.27 -4.07
CA GLU A 216 -11.79 6.73 -4.57
C GLU A 216 -11.97 5.35 -5.21
N LEU A 217 -11.06 5.07 -6.12
CA LEU A 217 -10.81 3.74 -6.64
C LEU A 217 -9.95 2.97 -5.64
N ILE A 218 -10.39 1.78 -5.30
CA ILE A 218 -9.64 0.86 -4.45
C ILE A 218 -9.29 -0.38 -5.27
N VAL A 219 -7.99 -0.71 -5.33
CA VAL A 219 -7.49 -1.87 -6.07
C VAL A 219 -6.80 -2.83 -5.12
N ILE A 220 -7.33 -4.05 -5.03
CA ILE A 220 -6.67 -5.16 -4.35
C ILE A 220 -5.94 -5.99 -5.40
N SER A 221 -4.63 -6.14 -5.27
CA SER A 221 -3.81 -6.86 -6.25
C SER A 221 -2.74 -7.73 -5.59
N LYS A 222 -2.09 -8.59 -6.38
CA LYS A 222 -0.85 -9.27 -5.98
C LYS A 222 0.36 -8.40 -6.30
N GLN A 223 1.42 -8.51 -5.49
CA GLN A 223 2.67 -7.79 -5.74
C GLN A 223 3.32 -8.19 -7.07
N HIS A 224 3.21 -9.47 -7.45
CA HIS A 224 3.68 -9.97 -8.74
C HIS A 224 2.48 -10.33 -9.63
N PRO A 225 1.88 -9.35 -10.33
CA PRO A 225 0.67 -9.60 -11.12
C PRO A 225 0.88 -10.69 -12.19
N LEU A 226 2.11 -10.85 -12.66
CA LEU A 226 2.52 -11.94 -13.55
C LEU A 226 3.55 -12.81 -12.83
N LYS A 227 3.29 -14.12 -12.73
CA LYS A 227 4.24 -15.07 -12.13
C LYS A 227 4.25 -16.40 -12.86
N ARG A 228 5.24 -17.26 -12.62
CA ARG A 228 5.19 -18.64 -13.08
C ARG A 228 4.26 -19.45 -12.19
N ARG A 229 3.68 -20.51 -12.74
CA ARG A 229 2.74 -21.39 -12.02
C ARG A 229 3.30 -21.95 -10.71
N LEU A 230 4.59 -22.28 -10.69
CA LEU A 230 5.25 -22.89 -9.54
C LEU A 230 5.74 -21.88 -8.50
N ASP A 231 5.77 -20.59 -8.83
CA ASP A 231 6.19 -19.55 -7.90
C ASP A 231 5.09 -19.33 -6.86
N THR A 232 5.44 -19.28 -5.59
CA THR A 232 4.51 -18.93 -4.52
C THR A 232 4.46 -17.41 -4.34
N ASP A 233 3.24 -16.86 -4.23
CA ASP A 233 3.05 -15.44 -3.92
C ASP A 233 1.96 -15.27 -2.85
N TYR A 234 2.41 -15.02 -1.62
CA TYR A 234 1.57 -14.78 -0.45
C TYR A 234 1.19 -13.31 -0.29
N SER A 235 1.68 -12.44 -1.16
CA SER A 235 1.47 -11.01 -1.02
C SER A 235 0.04 -10.58 -1.34
N TYR A 236 -0.33 -9.39 -0.90
CA TYR A 236 -1.42 -8.62 -1.49
C TYR A 236 -1.14 -7.13 -1.25
N ILE A 237 -1.72 -6.27 -2.07
CA ILE A 237 -1.58 -4.82 -2.00
C ILE A 237 -2.98 -4.23 -2.03
N HIS A 238 -3.30 -3.37 -1.06
CA HIS A 238 -4.41 -2.44 -1.16
C HIS A 238 -3.88 -1.14 -1.72
N THR A 239 -4.40 -0.70 -2.86
CA THR A 239 -4.08 0.59 -3.47
C THR A 239 -5.32 1.47 -3.41
N TYR A 240 -5.18 2.69 -2.88
CA TYR A 240 -6.26 3.66 -2.74
C TYR A 240 -5.92 4.90 -3.58
N ILE A 241 -6.82 5.29 -4.48
CA ILE A 241 -6.63 6.37 -5.44
C ILE A 241 -7.88 7.26 -5.48
N PRO A 242 -7.86 8.47 -4.88
CA PRO A 242 -8.92 9.46 -5.05
C PRO A 242 -9.29 9.67 -6.51
N PHE A 243 -10.58 9.66 -6.84
CA PHE A 243 -11.01 9.91 -8.21
C PHE A 243 -10.54 11.29 -8.70
N LYS A 244 -10.59 12.31 -7.84
CA LYS A 244 -10.08 13.67 -8.15
C LYS A 244 -8.61 13.72 -8.57
N ASN A 245 -7.81 12.70 -8.21
CA ASN A 245 -6.38 12.64 -8.52
C ASN A 245 -6.10 11.88 -9.83
N ILE A 246 -7.09 11.16 -10.36
CA ILE A 246 -6.96 10.45 -11.64
C ILE A 246 -7.13 11.47 -12.76
N GLN A 247 -6.04 11.75 -13.47
CA GLN A 247 -6.04 12.69 -14.59
C GLN A 247 -6.39 12.01 -15.92
N ASP A 248 -6.02 10.72 -16.04
CA ASP A 248 -6.20 9.96 -17.27
C ASP A 248 -6.11 8.46 -16.98
N VAL A 249 -6.77 7.67 -17.83
CA VAL A 249 -6.68 6.20 -17.82
C VAL A 249 -6.43 5.71 -19.23
N HIS A 250 -5.40 4.88 -19.38
CA HIS A 250 -5.05 4.30 -20.68
C HIS A 250 -4.87 2.79 -20.59
N CYS A 251 -5.30 2.12 -21.65
CA CYS A 251 -5.15 0.70 -21.85
C CYS A 251 -4.01 0.46 -22.84
N VAL A 252 -2.93 -0.20 -22.39
CA VAL A 252 -1.79 -0.57 -23.25
C VAL A 252 -1.75 -2.08 -23.42
N ALA A 253 -1.79 -2.57 -24.67
CA ALA A 253 -1.67 -4.00 -24.94
C ALA A 253 -0.31 -4.55 -24.48
N ASN A 254 -0.31 -5.76 -23.91
CA ASN A 254 0.92 -6.41 -23.50
C ASN A 254 1.68 -6.98 -24.72
N GLU A 255 2.95 -6.63 -24.86
CA GLU A 255 3.78 -7.08 -26.00
C GLU A 255 4.20 -8.56 -25.91
N LYS A 256 4.08 -9.19 -24.74
CA LYS A 256 4.56 -10.55 -24.49
C LYS A 256 3.44 -11.59 -24.49
N PHE A 257 2.28 -11.24 -23.94
CA PHE A 257 1.19 -12.17 -23.71
C PHE A 257 -0.07 -11.73 -24.46
N MET A 258 -0.72 -12.67 -25.14
CA MET A 258 -1.98 -12.41 -25.83
C MET A 258 -3.11 -12.13 -24.83
N GLY A 259 -3.98 -11.18 -25.16
CA GLY A 259 -5.21 -10.93 -24.41
C GLY A 259 -5.03 -10.25 -23.06
N ILE A 260 -3.84 -9.71 -22.76
CA ILE A 260 -3.56 -8.91 -21.57
C ILE A 260 -3.41 -7.45 -21.97
N ILE A 261 -4.00 -6.57 -21.18
CA ILE A 261 -3.74 -5.13 -21.20
C ILE A 261 -3.15 -4.70 -19.86
N GLN A 262 -2.41 -3.60 -19.89
CA GLN A 262 -1.97 -2.85 -18.72
C GLN A 262 -2.85 -1.61 -18.62
N LEU A 263 -3.70 -1.56 -17.59
CA LEU A 263 -4.44 -0.37 -17.20
C LEU A 263 -3.48 0.58 -16.49
N LYS A 264 -3.33 1.79 -17.00
CA LYS A 264 -2.46 2.82 -16.46
C LYS A 264 -3.29 3.98 -15.96
N PHE A 265 -3.22 4.25 -14.66
CA PHE A 265 -3.84 5.38 -13.99
C PHE A 265 -2.80 6.48 -13.84
N LYS A 266 -2.98 7.58 -14.57
CA LYS A 266 -2.07 8.72 -14.53
C LYS A 266 -2.54 9.71 -13.47
N MET A 267 -1.62 10.10 -12.59
CA MET A 267 -1.78 11.19 -11.61
C MET A 267 -0.67 12.23 -11.84
N GLU A 268 -0.71 13.37 -11.14
CA GLU A 268 0.20 14.51 -11.38
C GLU A 268 1.69 14.14 -11.37
N GLY A 269 2.10 13.21 -10.50
CA GLY A 269 3.51 12.82 -10.36
C GLY A 269 3.82 11.33 -10.57
N GLU A 270 2.82 10.49 -10.86
CA GLU A 270 2.99 9.03 -10.82
C GLU A 270 2.05 8.33 -11.80
N ILE A 271 2.43 7.12 -12.25
CA ILE A 271 1.56 6.25 -13.04
C ILE A 271 1.45 4.89 -12.35
N LEU A 272 0.28 4.60 -11.82
CA LEU A 272 -0.02 3.27 -11.28
C LEU A 272 -0.51 2.36 -12.40
N SER A 273 -0.03 1.12 -12.41
CA SER A 273 -0.33 0.17 -13.48
C SER A 273 -0.81 -1.17 -12.97
N PHE A 274 -1.84 -1.71 -13.60
CA PHE A 274 -2.42 -3.01 -13.26
C PHE A 274 -2.58 -3.86 -14.53
N PHE A 275 -2.17 -5.13 -14.46
CA PHE A 275 -2.39 -6.07 -15.56
C PHE A 275 -3.76 -6.73 -15.41
N VAL A 276 -4.52 -6.75 -16.49
CA VAL A 276 -5.84 -7.38 -16.57
C VAL A 276 -6.05 -8.05 -17.92
N ASN A 277 -7.00 -8.96 -18.01
CA ASN A 277 -7.46 -9.49 -19.28
C ASN A 277 -8.15 -8.38 -20.07
N GLN A 278 -7.91 -8.29 -21.37
CA GLN A 278 -8.53 -7.31 -22.27
C GLN A 278 -10.08 -7.34 -22.26
N LYS A 279 -10.69 -8.44 -21.83
CA LYS A 279 -12.14 -8.57 -21.68
C LYS A 279 -12.69 -7.85 -20.46
N LEU A 280 -11.84 -7.46 -19.51
CA LEU A 280 -12.22 -6.73 -18.31
C LEU A 280 -12.29 -5.24 -18.65
N LYS A 281 -13.50 -4.78 -18.97
CA LYS A 281 -13.82 -3.39 -19.33
C LYS A 281 -14.01 -2.53 -18.07
N ILE A 282 -12.92 -2.19 -17.40
CA ILE A 282 -12.94 -1.30 -16.21
C ILE A 282 -12.85 0.16 -16.61
N ASP A 283 -12.14 0.46 -17.69
CA ASP A 283 -12.05 1.78 -18.30
C ASP A 283 -13.42 2.37 -18.65
N GLU A 284 -14.36 1.53 -19.09
CA GLU A 284 -15.75 1.93 -19.34
C GLU A 284 -16.57 2.22 -18.06
N LEU A 285 -16.02 1.91 -16.88
CA LEU A 285 -16.71 2.02 -15.58
C LEU A 285 -16.14 3.12 -14.67
N LEU A 286 -15.13 3.85 -15.15
CA LEU A 286 -14.47 4.91 -14.39
C LEU A 286 -14.96 6.28 -14.86
N PRO A 287 -15.12 7.25 -13.94
CA PRO A 287 -15.29 8.65 -14.32
C PRO A 287 -14.05 9.15 -15.05
N LEU A 288 -14.20 9.50 -16.32
CA LEU A 288 -13.25 10.34 -17.06
C LEU A 288 -14.03 11.45 -17.76
#